data_AF-A0A2K3PQG9-F1
#
_entry.id   AF-A0A2K3PQG9-F1
#
_cell.length_a   1.000
_cell.length_b   1.000
_cell.length_c   1.000
_cell.angle_alpha   90.00
_cell.angle_beta   90.00
_cell.angle_gamma   90.00
#
_symmetry.space_group_name_H-M   'P 1'
#
loop_
_entity.id
_entity.type
_entity.pdbx_description
1 polymer ?
#
loop_
_entity_poly.entity_id
_entity_poly.type
_entity_poly.pdbx_seq_one_letter_code
_entity_poly.pdbx_strand_id
1 'polypeptide(L)'
;MEDQLKLNPNSVNGLSESSAPSYDNSDDEDTPVLSSHTLAALKEFLSEQQSHSDAGDSEVSLVSEDWRLSQFWYDSETAKTVAEEVLTLSNGVDSRVACIACPTLYAYLKKMDPYVSVQLLEYDKRFEQYGSDYTFYDYNHPEELPSELKHSYKVIVADPPYLVRVNCTEILPTLT
;
A
#
# COMPACT_ATOMS: atom_id res chain seq x y z
N MET A 1 -47.55 -4.54 -22.98
CA MET A 1 -47.41 -6.00 -22.90
C MET A 1 -45.93 -6.27 -23.06
N GLU A 2 -45.21 -6.23 -21.95
CA GLU A 2 -44.80 -7.43 -21.17
C GLU A 2 -43.64 -8.12 -21.94
N ASP A 3 -42.45 -8.38 -21.43
CA ASP A 3 -41.90 -8.41 -20.07
C ASP A 3 -40.37 -8.23 -20.16
N GLN A 4 -39.75 -7.74 -19.09
CA GLN A 4 -38.29 -7.74 -18.93
C GLN A 4 -37.79 -9.15 -18.60
N LEU A 5 -36.71 -9.62 -19.24
CA LEU A 5 -35.76 -10.57 -18.65
C LEU A 5 -34.37 -10.32 -19.25
N LYS A 6 -33.47 -9.80 -18.40
CA LYS A 6 -32.04 -9.60 -18.69
C LYS A 6 -31.34 -10.96 -18.79
N LEU A 7 -30.60 -11.21 -19.86
CA LEU A 7 -29.73 -12.37 -20.01
C LEU A 7 -28.29 -12.01 -19.58
N ASN A 8 -27.72 -12.91 -18.76
CA ASN A 8 -26.44 -12.85 -18.06
C ASN A 8 -25.24 -13.08 -19.02
N PRO A 9 -24.10 -12.36 -18.84
CA PRO A 9 -22.89 -12.48 -19.66
C PRO A 9 -22.04 -13.76 -19.49
N ASN A 10 -22.41 -14.74 -18.65
CA ASN A 10 -21.67 -16.02 -18.56
C ASN A 10 -22.00 -17.00 -19.70
N SER A 11 -21.80 -16.58 -20.95
CA SER A 11 -21.87 -17.46 -22.12
C SER A 11 -20.49 -18.04 -22.43
N VAL A 12 -20.19 -19.20 -21.84
CA VAL A 12 -19.09 -20.06 -22.26
C VAL A 12 -19.60 -20.96 -23.37
N ASN A 13 -19.35 -20.58 -24.63
CA ASN A 13 -19.41 -21.52 -25.74
C ASN A 13 -18.49 -21.05 -26.87
N GLY A 14 -17.34 -21.69 -26.94
CA GLY A 14 -16.38 -21.54 -28.01
C GLY A 14 -15.19 -22.41 -27.71
N LEU A 15 -15.24 -23.67 -28.16
CA LEU A 15 -14.18 -24.29 -28.97
C LEU A 15 -14.59 -25.74 -29.29
N SER A 16 -14.68 -25.95 -30.59
CA SER A 16 -15.02 -27.15 -31.34
C SER A 16 -14.02 -28.30 -31.16
N GLU A 17 -14.53 -29.52 -31.22
CA GLU A 17 -13.78 -30.76 -31.41
C GLU A 17 -12.83 -30.68 -32.63
N SER A 18 -11.55 -31.03 -32.44
CA SER A 18 -10.87 -32.05 -33.25
C SER A 18 -9.39 -32.23 -32.86
N SER A 19 -8.99 -33.50 -32.88
CA SER A 19 -7.62 -34.01 -33.04
C SER A 19 -6.73 -34.10 -31.79
N ALA A 20 -6.77 -35.28 -31.16
CA ALA A 20 -5.79 -35.71 -30.17
C ALA A 20 -4.36 -35.82 -30.74
N PRO A 21 -3.34 -35.50 -29.93
CA PRO A 21 -2.20 -36.37 -29.76
C PRO A 21 -2.30 -37.03 -28.37
N SER A 22 -2.14 -38.35 -28.37
CA SER A 22 -2.07 -39.19 -27.18
C SER A 22 -0.96 -38.74 -26.23
N TYR A 23 -1.33 -38.16 -25.09
CA TYR A 23 -0.50 -38.13 -23.90
C TYR A 23 -1.11 -39.03 -22.85
N ASP A 24 -0.26 -39.91 -22.34
CA ASP A 24 -0.54 -40.95 -21.37
C ASP A 24 -1.03 -40.35 -20.04
N ASN A 25 -2.01 -41.00 -19.44
CA ASN A 25 -2.74 -40.56 -18.26
C ASN A 25 -1.97 -40.95 -16.99
N SER A 26 -1.60 -39.99 -16.11
CA SER A 26 -1.57 -40.11 -14.62
C SER A 26 -0.52 -39.19 -13.96
N ASP A 27 -0.89 -37.98 -13.55
CA ASP A 27 -0.30 -37.31 -12.35
C ASP A 27 -1.04 -36.01 -11.96
N ASP A 28 -2.37 -35.97 -12.05
CA ASP A 28 -3.20 -34.79 -11.70
C ASP A 28 -4.18 -35.08 -10.53
N GLU A 29 -3.79 -35.99 -9.62
CA GLU A 29 -4.56 -36.35 -8.41
C GLU A 29 -3.87 -35.94 -7.10
N ASP A 30 -2.85 -35.06 -7.16
CA ASP A 30 -2.09 -34.63 -5.97
C ASP A 30 -2.01 -33.09 -5.82
N THR A 31 -3.01 -32.35 -6.30
CA THR A 31 -3.15 -30.94 -5.89
C THR A 31 -3.72 -30.88 -4.46
N PRO A 32 -2.96 -30.39 -3.45
CA PRO A 32 -3.44 -30.34 -2.08
C PRO A 32 -4.65 -29.39 -1.98
N VAL A 33 -5.78 -29.94 -1.54
CA VAL A 33 -7.01 -29.17 -1.27
C VAL A 33 -7.16 -28.91 0.21
N LEU A 34 -7.72 -27.75 0.57
CA LEU A 34 -8.08 -27.45 1.95
C LEU A 34 -9.16 -28.43 2.43
N SER A 35 -9.06 -28.88 3.69
CA SER A 35 -10.14 -29.64 4.30
C SER A 35 -11.43 -28.82 4.32
N SER A 36 -12.59 -29.48 4.26
CA SER A 36 -13.89 -28.81 4.31
C SER A 36 -14.05 -27.91 5.54
N HIS A 37 -13.52 -28.36 6.68
CA HIS A 37 -13.53 -27.60 7.93
C HIS A 37 -12.64 -26.36 7.86
N THR A 38 -11.43 -26.48 7.30
CA THR A 38 -10.51 -25.34 7.11
C THR A 38 -11.11 -24.30 6.16
N LEU A 39 -11.73 -24.75 5.07
CA LEU A 39 -12.37 -23.86 4.09
C LEU A 39 -13.57 -23.13 4.71
N ALA A 40 -14.37 -23.81 5.55
CA ALA A 40 -15.48 -23.19 6.27
C ALA A 40 -14.99 -22.13 7.26
N ALA A 41 -13.99 -22.47 8.08
CA ALA A 41 -13.39 -21.52 9.04
C ALA A 41 -12.79 -20.29 8.34
N LEU A 42 -12.14 -20.48 7.19
CA LEU A 42 -11.60 -19.37 6.41
C LEU A 42 -12.71 -18.46 5.85
N LYS A 43 -13.80 -19.04 5.36
CA LYS A 43 -14.96 -18.27 4.89
C LYS A 43 -15.61 -17.45 5.99
N GLU A 44 -15.78 -18.05 7.17
CA GLU A 44 -16.30 -17.37 8.36
C GLU A 44 -15.43 -16.17 8.73
N PHE A 45 -14.13 -16.38 8.88
CA PHE A 45 -13.16 -15.32 9.18
C PHE A 45 -13.16 -14.18 8.14
N LEU A 46 -13.18 -14.49 6.84
CA LEU A 46 -13.24 -13.48 5.78
C LEU A 46 -14.53 -12.67 5.82
N SER A 47 -15.66 -13.30 6.18
CA SER A 47 -16.94 -12.62 6.34
C SER A 47 -16.98 -11.71 7.57
N GLU A 48 -16.33 -12.10 8.66
CA GLU A 48 -16.19 -11.28 9.87
C GLU A 48 -15.34 -10.02 9.58
N GLN A 49 -14.23 -10.16 8.85
CA GLN A 49 -13.39 -9.01 8.48
C GLN A 49 -14.14 -7.98 7.62
N GLN A 50 -15.00 -8.40 6.69
CA GLN A 50 -15.81 -7.48 5.89
C GLN A 50 -16.84 -6.71 6.72
N SER A 51 -17.22 -7.23 7.89
CA SER A 51 -18.22 -6.59 8.78
C SER A 51 -17.60 -5.63 9.81
N HIS A 52 -16.29 -5.69 10.03
CA HIS A 52 -15.60 -4.96 11.09
C HIS A 52 -14.93 -3.65 10.64
N SER A 53 -14.96 -3.32 9.35
CA SER A 53 -14.25 -2.17 8.79
C SER A 53 -14.99 -0.82 8.86
N ASP A 54 -16.15 -0.74 9.52
CA ASP A 54 -17.07 0.41 9.35
C ASP A 54 -17.55 1.06 10.67
N ALA A 55 -16.82 0.90 11.78
CA ALA A 55 -17.21 1.54 13.05
C ALA A 55 -16.00 1.97 13.88
N GLY A 56 -15.49 3.19 13.64
CA GLY A 56 -14.46 3.81 14.46
C GLY A 56 -14.13 5.24 14.02
N ASP A 57 -14.36 6.19 14.91
CA ASP A 57 -14.21 7.64 14.76
C ASP A 57 -12.88 8.13 14.13
N SER A 58 -12.97 8.95 13.07
CA SER A 58 -11.87 9.78 12.56
C SER A 58 -10.53 9.05 12.34
N GLU A 59 -10.52 7.80 11.92
CA GLU A 59 -9.28 7.10 11.59
C GLU A 59 -8.84 7.46 10.17
N VAL A 60 -7.56 7.71 9.96
CA VAL A 60 -7.03 8.09 8.65
C VAL A 60 -7.10 6.86 7.76
N SER A 61 -7.94 6.86 6.71
CA SER A 61 -8.16 5.65 5.91
C SER A 61 -6.94 5.36 5.03
N LEU A 62 -6.02 4.55 5.54
CA LEU A 62 -4.92 3.99 4.78
C LEU A 62 -5.38 2.74 4.03
N VAL A 63 -4.59 2.37 3.03
CA VAL A 63 -4.75 1.07 2.36
C VAL A 63 -4.47 -0.06 3.35
N SER A 64 -5.02 -1.25 3.10
CA SER A 64 -4.71 -2.42 3.92
C SER A 64 -3.21 -2.76 3.84
N GLU A 65 -2.63 -3.18 4.97
CA GLU A 65 -1.23 -3.61 5.06
C GLU A 65 -0.92 -4.73 4.06
N ASP A 66 0.23 -4.63 3.39
CA ASP A 66 0.80 -5.74 2.61
C ASP A 66 2.08 -6.25 3.29
N TRP A 67 1.98 -7.43 3.92
CA TRP A 67 3.13 -8.06 4.57
C TRP A 67 4.29 -8.40 3.64
N ARG A 68 4.06 -8.56 2.33
CA ARG A 68 5.14 -8.80 1.36
C ARG A 68 6.02 -7.57 1.17
N LEU A 69 5.48 -6.39 1.44
CA LEU A 69 6.18 -5.12 1.42
C LEU A 69 6.69 -4.73 2.82
N SER A 70 6.47 -5.56 3.84
CA SER A 70 6.78 -5.26 5.24
C SER A 70 6.12 -3.96 5.72
N GLN A 71 4.88 -3.70 5.29
CA GLN A 71 4.10 -2.55 5.73
C GLN A 71 3.46 -2.80 7.10
N PHE A 72 3.70 -1.88 8.03
CA PHE A 72 3.08 -1.86 9.35
C PHE A 72 2.63 -0.44 9.64
N TRP A 73 1.36 -0.25 9.98
CA TRP A 73 0.82 1.07 10.26
C TRP A 73 1.04 1.48 11.71
N TYR A 74 1.34 2.76 11.91
CA TYR A 74 1.45 3.31 13.26
C TYR A 74 0.09 3.30 13.94
N ASP A 75 0.08 3.02 15.22
CA ASP A 75 -1.08 3.30 16.03
C ASP A 75 -1.36 4.82 16.07
N SER A 76 -2.60 5.18 16.39
CA SER A 76 -3.05 6.57 16.31
C SER A 76 -2.30 7.51 17.27
N GLU A 77 -1.88 7.03 18.44
CA GLU A 77 -1.12 7.83 19.41
C GLU A 77 0.26 8.14 18.85
N THR A 78 0.99 7.11 18.41
CA THR A 78 2.32 7.25 17.79
C THR A 78 2.27 8.16 16.58
N ALA A 79 1.32 7.93 15.65
CA ALA A 79 1.21 8.71 14.43
C ALA A 79 0.98 10.20 14.72
N LYS A 80 0.09 10.49 15.68
CA LYS A 80 -0.22 11.86 16.09
C LYS A 80 0.97 12.54 16.76
N THR A 81 1.61 11.88 17.72
CA THR A 81 2.77 12.47 18.42
C THR A 81 3.91 12.76 17.46
N VAL A 82 4.24 11.84 16.54
CA VAL A 82 5.31 12.08 15.56
C VAL A 82 4.94 13.20 14.60
N ALA A 83 3.68 13.28 14.15
CA ALA A 83 3.22 14.37 13.29
C ALA A 83 3.32 15.75 13.97
N GLU A 84 2.95 15.86 15.26
CA GLU A 84 3.07 17.10 16.03
C GLU A 84 4.53 17.59 16.12
N GLU A 85 5.47 16.68 16.36
CA GLU A 85 6.90 17.00 16.41
C GLU A 85 7.43 17.46 15.04
N VAL A 86 7.05 16.75 13.97
CA VAL A 86 7.44 17.12 12.59
C VAL A 86 6.88 18.48 12.18
N LEU A 87 5.63 18.77 12.52
CA LEU A 87 5.02 20.10 12.29
C LEU A 87 5.75 21.19 13.08
N THR A 88 6.12 20.90 14.33
CA THR A 88 6.90 21.83 15.17
C THR A 88 8.26 22.15 14.56
N LEU A 89 8.97 21.15 14.01
CA LEU A 89 10.26 21.33 13.34
C LEU A 89 10.17 22.06 11.99
N SER A 90 9.02 21.94 11.31
CA SER A 90 8.75 22.53 10.00
C SER A 90 8.11 23.92 10.04
N ASN A 91 7.89 24.53 11.22
CA ASN A 91 7.33 25.88 11.39
C ASN A 91 8.22 27.06 10.87
N GLY A 92 9.15 26.82 9.95
CA GLY A 92 9.99 27.85 9.32
C GLY A 92 9.61 28.11 7.85
N VAL A 93 9.94 29.29 7.34
CA VAL A 93 9.78 29.65 5.91
C VAL A 93 10.44 28.58 5.02
N ASP A 94 9.71 28.09 4.02
CA ASP A 94 10.14 27.08 3.03
C ASP A 94 10.56 25.70 3.60
N SER A 95 10.01 25.29 4.74
CA SER A 95 10.31 23.97 5.31
C SER A 95 9.50 22.86 4.63
N ARG A 96 10.12 22.12 3.72
CA ARG A 96 9.54 20.90 3.14
C ARG A 96 9.86 19.67 3.99
N VAL A 97 8.89 18.75 4.07
CA VAL A 97 9.00 17.46 4.75
C VAL A 97 9.01 16.33 3.72
N ALA A 98 9.91 15.36 3.89
CA ALA A 98 9.87 14.10 3.16
C ALA A 98 9.50 12.95 4.10
N CYS A 99 8.51 12.15 3.70
CA CYS A 99 8.13 10.90 4.33
C CYS A 99 8.60 9.76 3.43
N ILE A 100 9.57 8.96 3.87
CA ILE A 100 10.12 7.84 3.11
C ILE A 100 9.62 6.53 3.72
N ALA A 101 8.84 5.76 2.94
CA ALA A 101 8.24 4.50 3.38
C ALA A 101 7.40 4.61 4.69
N CYS A 102 6.89 5.80 5.01
CA CYS A 102 6.08 6.04 6.21
C CYS A 102 4.72 6.70 5.86
N PRO A 103 3.84 6.00 5.12
CA PRO A 103 2.57 6.55 4.62
C PRO A 103 1.61 6.93 5.75
N THR A 104 1.67 6.26 6.90
CA THR A 104 0.87 6.63 8.07
C THR A 104 1.16 8.03 8.54
N LEU A 105 2.45 8.42 8.62
CA LEU A 105 2.83 9.78 9.03
C LEU A 105 2.35 10.82 8.01
N TYR A 106 2.52 10.56 6.71
CA TYR A 106 2.02 11.44 5.66
C TYR A 106 0.53 11.75 5.84
N ALA A 107 -0.27 10.71 6.08
CA ALA A 107 -1.71 10.84 6.19
C ALA A 107 -2.11 11.66 7.44
N TYR A 108 -1.42 11.46 8.57
CA TYR A 108 -1.61 12.27 9.78
C TYR A 108 -1.16 13.72 9.61
N LEU A 109 -0.03 13.97 8.94
CA LEU A 109 0.43 15.33 8.62
C LEU A 109 -0.60 16.09 7.79
N LYS A 110 -1.12 15.48 6.71
CA LYS A 110 -2.17 16.09 5.87
C LYS A 110 -3.49 16.28 6.60
N LYS A 111 -3.83 15.39 7.54
CA LYS A 111 -5.02 15.52 8.37
C LYS A 111 -4.90 16.69 9.35
N MET A 112 -3.74 16.87 9.97
CA MET A 112 -3.48 17.91 10.97
C MET A 112 -3.25 19.29 10.34
N ASP A 113 -2.54 19.35 9.23
CA ASP A 113 -2.33 20.54 8.42
C ASP A 113 -2.42 20.20 6.92
N PRO A 114 -3.55 20.45 6.26
CA PRO A 114 -3.72 20.19 4.83
C PRO A 114 -2.74 20.97 3.93
N TYR A 115 -2.20 22.08 4.41
CA TYR A 115 -1.30 22.96 3.67
C TYR A 115 0.18 22.64 3.89
N VAL A 116 0.50 21.67 4.74
CA VAL A 116 1.88 21.25 4.96
C VAL A 116 2.51 20.77 3.66
N SER A 117 3.70 21.29 3.36
CA SER A 117 4.49 20.88 2.20
C SER A 117 5.21 19.57 2.50
N VAL A 118 4.51 18.45 2.30
CA VAL A 118 5.02 17.10 2.52
C VAL A 118 4.99 16.28 1.23
N GLN A 119 6.05 15.51 0.99
CA GLN A 119 6.15 14.52 -0.09
C GLN A 119 6.25 13.12 0.52
N LEU A 120 5.42 12.19 0.05
CA LEU A 120 5.55 10.76 0.31
C LEU A 120 6.39 10.10 -0.79
N LEU A 121 7.45 9.42 -0.38
CA LEU A 121 8.30 8.57 -1.20
C LEU A 121 8.01 7.12 -0.85
N GLU A 122 7.36 6.39 -1.75
CA GLU A 122 6.86 5.04 -1.48
C GLU A 122 6.99 4.11 -2.68
N TYR A 123 7.31 2.85 -2.40
CA TYR A 123 7.35 1.79 -3.40
C TYR A 123 5.94 1.31 -3.76
N ASP A 124 5.00 1.35 -2.81
CA ASP A 124 3.64 0.91 -3.06
C ASP A 124 2.86 1.93 -3.90
N LYS A 125 2.54 1.53 -5.14
CA LYS A 125 1.83 2.37 -6.12
C LYS A 125 0.36 2.63 -5.76
N ARG A 126 -0.21 1.95 -4.77
CA ARG A 126 -1.56 2.27 -4.30
C ARG A 126 -1.65 3.69 -3.74
N PHE A 127 -0.53 4.28 -3.31
CA PHE A 127 -0.46 5.66 -2.85
C PHE A 127 -0.38 6.70 -3.98
N GLU A 128 -0.34 6.30 -5.26
CA GLU A 128 -0.45 7.22 -6.42
C GLU A 128 -1.72 8.08 -6.36
N GLN A 129 -2.76 7.64 -5.64
CA GLN A 129 -3.97 8.41 -5.38
C GLN A 129 -3.72 9.76 -4.68
N TYR A 130 -2.56 9.95 -4.04
CA TYR A 130 -2.18 11.23 -3.43
C TYR A 130 -1.64 12.26 -4.45
N GLY A 131 -1.55 11.90 -5.73
CA GLY A 131 -1.25 12.85 -6.81
C GLY A 131 0.16 13.42 -6.70
N SER A 132 0.27 14.76 -6.71
CA SER A 132 1.56 15.46 -6.67
C SER A 132 2.39 15.18 -5.43
N ASP A 133 1.74 14.78 -4.34
CA ASP A 133 2.39 14.58 -3.05
C ASP A 133 2.95 13.15 -2.92
N TYR A 134 2.77 12.31 -3.95
CA TYR A 134 3.38 10.98 -4.06
C TYR A 134 4.52 10.96 -5.09
N THR A 135 5.61 10.30 -4.75
CA THR A 135 6.71 9.94 -5.65
C THR A 135 7.00 8.45 -5.49
N PHE A 136 6.97 7.70 -6.60
CA PHE A 136 7.42 6.31 -6.58
C PHE A 136 8.91 6.27 -6.23
N TYR A 137 9.25 5.49 -5.20
CA TYR A 137 10.60 5.39 -4.70
C TYR A 137 10.98 3.93 -4.44
N ASP A 138 11.97 3.45 -5.18
CA ASP A 138 12.58 2.14 -4.93
C ASP A 138 13.81 2.31 -4.03
N TYR A 139 13.72 1.76 -2.82
CA TYR A 139 14.80 1.78 -1.85
C TYR A 139 16.10 1.14 -2.36
N ASN A 140 16.01 0.20 -3.30
CA ASN A 140 17.19 -0.43 -3.92
C ASN A 140 17.92 0.50 -4.89
N HIS A 141 17.26 1.59 -5.31
CA HIS A 141 17.77 2.57 -6.26
C HIS A 141 17.64 4.01 -5.69
N PRO A 142 18.32 4.32 -4.57
CA PRO A 142 18.12 5.57 -3.83
C PRO A 142 18.49 6.84 -4.61
N GLU A 143 19.26 6.73 -5.70
CA GLU A 143 19.65 7.86 -6.54
C GLU A 143 18.58 8.26 -7.58
N GLU A 144 17.61 7.39 -7.85
CA GLU A 144 16.54 7.58 -8.84
C GLU A 144 15.42 8.50 -8.34
N LEU A 145 15.81 9.67 -7.84
CA LEU A 145 14.91 10.71 -7.37
C LEU A 145 14.79 11.84 -8.39
N PRO A 146 13.58 12.40 -8.60
CA PRO A 146 13.41 13.62 -9.39
C PRO A 146 14.32 14.73 -8.87
N SER A 147 14.91 15.49 -9.79
CA SER A 147 15.93 16.50 -9.43
C SER A 147 15.36 17.62 -8.57
N GLU A 148 14.05 17.84 -8.66
CA GLU A 148 13.28 18.83 -7.89
C GLU A 148 13.23 18.50 -6.39
N LEU A 149 13.44 17.23 -6.04
CA LEU A 149 13.37 16.74 -4.66
C LEU A 149 14.73 16.80 -3.97
N LYS A 150 15.83 16.86 -4.73
CA LYS A 150 17.20 16.87 -4.19
C LYS A 150 17.49 18.20 -3.49
N HIS A 151 18.13 18.13 -2.32
CA HIS A 151 18.51 19.30 -1.49
C HIS A 151 17.35 20.24 -1.13
N SER A 152 16.13 19.73 -1.06
CA SER A 152 14.91 20.54 -0.91
C SER A 152 14.19 20.34 0.42
N TYR A 153 14.62 19.37 1.24
CA TYR A 153 13.94 18.99 2.47
C TYR A 153 14.71 19.38 3.72
N LYS A 154 13.98 19.95 4.67
CA LYS A 154 14.53 20.31 5.99
C LYS A 154 14.33 19.21 7.00
N VAL A 155 13.24 18.45 6.86
CA VAL A 155 12.90 17.33 7.74
C VAL A 155 12.65 16.11 6.86
N ILE A 156 13.35 15.03 7.16
CA ILE A 156 13.19 13.75 6.49
C ILE A 156 12.87 12.74 7.58
N VAL A 157 11.75 12.06 7.44
CA VAL A 157 11.37 10.92 8.28
C VAL A 157 11.36 9.69 7.40
N ALA A 158 12.08 8.65 7.80
CA ALA A 158 12.22 7.43 7.03
C ALA A 158 11.93 6.21 7.91
N ASP A 159 11.14 5.29 7.38
CA ASP A 159 10.81 4.01 8.02
C ASP A 159 10.88 2.87 7.00
N PRO A 160 12.08 2.53 6.50
CA PRO A 160 12.23 1.62 5.37
C PRO A 160 11.88 0.17 5.75
N PRO A 161 11.36 -0.63 4.78
CA PRO A 161 11.10 -2.03 4.99
C PRO A 161 12.42 -2.79 5.22
N TYR A 162 12.49 -3.55 6.30
CA TYR A 162 13.66 -4.33 6.74
C TYR A 162 14.92 -3.48 7.04
N LEU A 163 15.34 -3.44 8.31
CA LEU A 163 16.57 -2.77 8.75
C LEU A 163 17.88 -3.51 8.35
N VAL A 164 17.93 -4.16 7.19
CA VAL A 164 19.04 -5.06 6.84
C VAL A 164 19.89 -4.49 5.69
N ARG A 165 21.06 -3.97 6.09
CA ARG A 165 22.32 -3.76 5.34
C ARG A 165 22.45 -2.54 4.43
N VAL A 166 21.40 -2.00 3.83
CA VAL A 166 21.49 -0.67 3.21
C VAL A 166 21.24 0.34 4.31
N ASN A 167 22.24 1.16 4.59
CA ASN A 167 22.28 2.01 5.75
C ASN A 167 21.57 3.32 5.38
N CYS A 168 20.61 3.80 6.19
CA CYS A 168 19.84 5.03 5.90
C CYS A 168 20.74 6.26 5.57
N THR A 169 22.03 6.17 5.90
CA THR A 169 23.09 7.11 5.54
C THR A 169 23.31 7.35 4.05
N GLU A 170 22.88 6.46 3.14
CA GLU A 170 23.01 6.71 1.68
C GLU A 170 21.88 7.58 1.11
N ILE A 171 20.74 7.62 1.80
CA ILE A 171 19.53 8.33 1.34
C ILE A 171 19.57 9.81 1.77
N LEU A 172 20.07 10.07 2.98
CA LEU A 172 20.12 11.41 3.56
C LEU A 172 20.89 12.43 2.71
N PRO A 173 22.09 12.13 2.15
CA PRO A 173 22.88 13.11 1.38
C PRO A 173 22.21 13.57 0.09
N THR A 174 21.27 12.79 -0.45
CA THR A 174 20.58 13.10 -1.70
C THR A 174 19.43 14.07 -1.50
N LEU A 175 18.84 14.10 -0.29
CA LEU A 175 17.63 14.85 0.02
C LEU A 175 17.89 16.13 0.84
N THR A 176 18.98 16.20 1.61
CA THR A 176 19.43 17.40 2.36
C THR A 176 20.35 18.30 1.57
#